data_AF-A0A6H1ZIK5-F1
#
_entry.id   AF-A0A6H1ZIK5-F1
#
_cell.length_a   1.000
_cell.length_b   1.000
_cell.length_c   1.000
_cell.angle_alpha   90.00
_cell.angle_beta   90.00
_cell.angle_gamma   90.00
#
_symmetry.space_group_name_H-M   'P 1'
#
loop_
_entity.id
_entity.type
_entity.pdbx_description
1 polymer ?
#
loop_
_entity_poly.entity_id
_entity_poly.type
_entity_poly.pdbx_seq_one_letter_code
_entity_poly.pdbx_strand_id
1 'polypeptide(L)'
;MGLIGWVQIESTPTLAQSQDVEVWVGRGEFFDEIFRDPWEIALFMFGDGHYFTITTMEEARIGCPIGMVMSQIRIDDRTPAELLFVVHTHRKPRGFSYTDKRFYGRLVSEGFVGRFGIYYPASGKIKWIEGNQW
;
A
#
# COMPACT_ATOMS: atom_id res chain seq x y z
N MET A 1 10.17 72.22 9.68
CA MET A 1 10.86 71.22 8.85
C MET A 1 11.13 70.01 9.74
N GLY A 2 10.58 68.85 9.36
CA GLY A 2 10.19 67.75 10.24
C GLY A 2 11.29 66.76 10.62
N LEU A 3 11.00 65.99 11.69
CA LEU A 3 11.83 64.99 12.34
C LEU A 3 12.30 63.85 11.42
N ILE A 4 13.52 63.38 11.68
CA ILE A 4 14.07 62.10 11.25
C ILE A 4 13.46 60.99 12.13
N GLY A 5 12.89 59.96 11.53
CA GLY A 5 12.47 58.73 12.20
C GLY A 5 13.24 57.54 11.65
N TRP A 6 13.73 56.66 12.53
CA TRP A 6 14.25 55.34 12.17
C TRP A 6 13.12 54.33 12.31
N VAL A 7 12.87 53.54 11.27
CA VAL A 7 12.01 52.36 11.36
C VAL A 7 12.93 51.15 11.48
N GLN A 8 12.89 50.50 12.64
CA GLN A 8 13.47 49.19 12.85
C GLN A 8 12.58 48.17 12.13
N ILE A 9 13.05 47.60 11.03
CA ILE A 9 12.41 46.44 10.42
C ILE A 9 13.02 45.22 11.10
N GLU A 10 12.26 44.59 11.97
CA GLU A 10 12.53 43.23 12.42
C GLU A 10 12.40 42.30 11.21
N SER A 11 13.52 41.90 10.61
CA SER A 11 13.52 40.79 9.67
C SER A 11 13.57 39.49 10.47
N THR A 12 12.39 38.88 10.58
CA THR A 12 12.09 37.48 10.95
C THR A 12 13.20 36.51 10.49
N PRO A 13 13.55 35.47 11.27
CA PRO A 13 14.61 34.54 10.92
C PRO A 13 14.44 33.98 9.51
N THR A 14 15.54 34.09 8.77
CA THR A 14 15.82 33.55 7.45
C THR A 14 15.29 32.14 7.25
N LEU A 15 14.66 31.95 6.10
CA LEU A 15 14.33 30.68 5.44
C LEU A 15 15.17 29.52 5.97
N ALA A 16 14.47 28.52 6.52
CA ALA A 16 15.01 27.19 6.68
C ALA A 16 15.79 26.83 5.40
N GLN A 17 17.07 26.47 5.58
CA GLN A 17 17.86 25.86 4.52
C GLN A 17 17.05 24.68 4.00
N SER A 18 16.41 24.84 2.85
CA SER A 18 15.83 23.71 2.14
C SER A 18 17.02 22.83 1.79
N GLN A 19 17.21 21.75 2.55
CA GLN A 19 18.04 20.66 2.07
C GLN A 19 17.40 20.23 0.75
N ASP A 20 18.14 20.43 -0.34
CA ASP A 20 17.75 19.91 -1.64
C ASP A 20 17.67 18.39 -1.49
N VAL A 21 16.44 17.87 -1.41
CA VAL A 21 16.21 16.43 -1.38
C VAL A 21 16.45 15.94 -2.79
N GLU A 22 17.54 15.22 -2.98
CA GLU A 22 17.85 14.59 -4.25
C GLU A 22 16.84 13.46 -4.49
N VAL A 23 15.89 13.69 -5.41
CA VAL A 23 14.88 12.69 -5.78
C VAL A 23 15.36 11.91 -6.99
N TRP A 24 15.64 10.63 -6.78
CA TRP A 24 15.95 9.68 -7.85
C TRP A 24 14.69 8.91 -8.24
N VAL A 25 14.34 8.92 -9.52
CA VAL A 25 13.23 8.09 -10.05
C VAL A 25 13.82 6.82 -10.64
N GLY A 26 13.90 5.77 -9.83
CA GLY A 26 14.07 4.41 -10.34
C GLY A 26 12.82 4.00 -11.13
N ARG A 27 13.00 3.38 -12.30
CA ARG A 27 11.89 2.82 -13.09
C ARG A 27 11.97 1.30 -13.03
N GLY A 28 10.94 0.70 -12.44
CA GLY A 28 10.72 -0.74 -12.33
C GLY A 28 9.30 -0.97 -11.82
N GLU A 29 8.69 -2.11 -12.14
CA GLU A 29 7.40 -2.46 -11.56
C GLU A 29 7.68 -3.07 -10.17
N PHE A 30 7.38 -2.33 -9.10
CA PHE A 30 7.55 -2.77 -7.70
C PHE A 30 7.05 -4.21 -7.44
N PHE A 31 6.00 -4.61 -8.15
CA PHE A 31 5.39 -5.94 -8.04
C PHE A 31 6.20 -7.06 -8.72
N ASP A 32 7.05 -6.76 -9.70
CA ASP A 32 7.97 -7.74 -10.30
C ASP A 32 9.11 -8.11 -9.35
N GLU A 33 9.33 -7.32 -8.30
CA GLU A 33 10.27 -7.62 -7.22
C GLU A 33 9.62 -8.42 -6.09
N ILE A 34 8.30 -8.24 -5.86
CA ILE A 34 7.56 -8.74 -4.67
C ILE A 34 6.54 -9.86 -5.01
N PHE A 35 6.60 -10.39 -6.22
CA PHE A 35 5.88 -11.61 -6.62
C PHE A 35 6.75 -12.56 -7.45
N ARG A 36 8.06 -12.57 -7.15
CA ARG A 36 9.03 -13.46 -7.81
C ARG A 36 8.84 -14.90 -7.38
N ASP A 37 8.40 -15.10 -6.15
CA ASP A 37 8.12 -16.43 -5.66
C ASP A 37 6.74 -16.89 -6.16
N PRO A 38 6.64 -18.03 -6.87
CA PRO A 38 5.35 -18.57 -7.32
C PRO A 38 4.36 -18.87 -6.19
N TRP A 39 4.80 -18.81 -4.93
CA TRP A 39 4.01 -19.06 -3.74
C TRP A 39 3.63 -17.81 -2.93
N GLU A 40 4.03 -16.61 -3.36
CA GLU A 40 3.53 -15.37 -2.77
C GLU A 40 2.04 -15.20 -3.11
N ILE A 41 1.18 -15.30 -2.08
CA ILE A 41 -0.28 -15.29 -2.22
C ILE A 41 -0.81 -13.86 -2.20
N ALA A 42 -0.28 -13.03 -1.31
CA ALA A 42 -0.79 -11.67 -1.10
C ALA A 42 0.28 -10.72 -0.57
N LEU A 43 0.16 -9.45 -0.95
CA LEU A 43 0.94 -8.31 -0.48
C LEU A 43 0.01 -7.31 0.20
N PHE A 44 0.46 -6.77 1.33
CA PHE A 44 -0.20 -5.72 2.11
C PHE A 44 0.79 -4.57 2.31
N MET A 45 0.49 -3.40 1.75
CA MET A 45 1.36 -2.23 1.82
C MET A 45 0.67 -1.10 2.58
N PHE A 46 1.38 -0.51 3.52
CA PHE A 46 0.98 0.66 4.29
C PHE A 46 1.39 1.97 3.61
N GLY A 47 0.76 3.08 4.01
CA GLY A 47 1.03 4.41 3.44
C GLY A 47 2.46 4.94 3.65
N ASP A 48 3.19 4.41 4.64
CA ASP A 48 4.59 4.75 4.91
C ASP A 48 5.60 3.91 4.11
N GLY A 49 5.12 3.05 3.22
CA GLY A 49 5.95 2.14 2.41
C GLY A 49 6.34 0.85 3.12
N HIS A 50 5.99 0.67 4.40
CA HIS A 50 6.11 -0.64 5.04
C HIS A 50 5.17 -1.63 4.34
N TYR A 51 5.60 -2.88 4.20
CA TYR A 51 4.75 -3.93 3.66
C TYR A 51 5.04 -5.27 4.31
N PHE A 52 4.05 -6.16 4.25
CA PHE A 52 4.24 -7.59 4.53
C PHE A 52 3.57 -8.43 3.45
N THR A 53 4.08 -9.64 3.26
CA THR A 53 3.53 -10.62 2.32
C THR A 53 3.04 -11.85 3.08
N ILE A 54 2.10 -12.57 2.48
CA ILE A 54 1.71 -13.91 2.91
C ILE A 54 2.12 -14.88 1.81
N THR A 55 2.96 -15.83 2.18
CA THR A 55 3.46 -16.89 1.31
C THR A 55 2.94 -18.24 1.78
N THR A 56 2.92 -19.22 0.88
CA THR A 56 2.66 -20.62 1.22
C THR A 56 3.75 -21.52 0.67
N MET A 57 3.83 -22.77 1.13
CA MET A 57 4.60 -23.82 0.47
C MET A 57 3.69 -24.84 -0.23
N GLU A 58 2.38 -24.72 -0.05
CA GLU A 58 1.42 -25.65 -0.63
C GLU A 58 1.11 -25.28 -2.08
N GLU A 59 1.10 -26.30 -2.94
CA GLU A 59 0.70 -26.12 -4.34
C GLU A 59 -0.80 -25.86 -4.53
N ALA A 60 -1.59 -26.19 -3.50
CA ALA A 60 -3.02 -26.00 -3.49
C ALA A 60 -3.38 -24.51 -3.34
N ARG A 61 -4.55 -24.13 -3.86
CA ARG A 61 -5.10 -22.78 -3.69
C ARG A 61 -5.40 -22.52 -2.22
N ILE A 62 -4.48 -21.85 -1.52
CA ILE A 62 -4.76 -21.34 -0.19
C ILE A 62 -5.42 -19.96 -0.32
N GLY A 63 -6.63 -19.81 0.22
CA GLY A 63 -7.22 -18.50 0.41
C GLY A 63 -6.49 -17.77 1.54
N CYS A 64 -6.23 -16.48 1.38
CA CYS A 64 -5.59 -15.66 2.41
C CYS A 64 -6.47 -15.62 3.69
N PRO A 65 -6.02 -16.17 4.84
CA PRO A 65 -6.83 -16.19 6.05
C PRO A 65 -6.86 -14.80 6.69
N ILE A 66 -8.02 -14.15 6.71
CA ILE A 66 -8.17 -12.79 7.28
C ILE A 66 -7.68 -12.68 8.73
N GLY A 67 -7.87 -13.73 9.54
CA GLY A 67 -7.41 -13.73 10.93
C GLY A 67 -5.88 -13.60 11.05
N MET A 68 -5.13 -14.18 10.12
CA MET A 68 -3.67 -14.07 10.06
C MET A 68 -3.26 -12.65 9.68
N VAL A 69 -3.91 -12.07 8.67
CA VAL A 69 -3.68 -10.68 8.24
C VAL A 69 -3.92 -9.70 9.38
N MET A 70 -5.06 -9.83 10.07
CA MET A 70 -5.41 -8.95 11.19
C MET A 70 -4.48 -9.13 12.40
N SER A 71 -3.99 -10.35 12.63
CA SER A 71 -3.00 -10.61 13.69
C SER A 71 -1.66 -9.96 13.35
N GLN A 72 -1.21 -10.05 12.10
CA GLN A 72 0.04 -9.43 11.65
C GLN A 72 -0.04 -7.89 11.76
N ILE A 73 -1.11 -7.28 11.25
CA ILE A 73 -1.35 -5.83 11.37
C ILE A 73 -1.28 -5.37 12.84
N ARG A 74 -1.83 -6.16 13.76
CA ARG A 74 -1.80 -5.85 15.19
C ARG A 74 -0.41 -6.02 15.81
N ILE A 75 0.35 -7.03 15.40
CA ILE A 75 1.74 -7.23 15.85
C ILE A 75 2.59 -6.02 15.44
N ASP A 76 2.32 -5.46 14.27
CA ASP A 76 3.02 -4.29 13.76
C ASP A 76 2.52 -2.96 14.37
N ASP A 77 1.62 -3.01 15.36
CA ASP A 77 0.96 -1.88 16.02
C ASP A 77 0.27 -0.92 15.04
N ARG A 78 -0.40 -1.52 14.04
CA ARG A 78 -1.07 -0.80 12.94
C ARG A 78 -2.55 -1.15 12.86
N THR A 79 -3.24 -0.45 11.98
CA THR A 79 -4.66 -0.62 11.67
C THR A 79 -4.89 -0.88 10.17
N PRO A 80 -5.99 -1.55 9.79
CA PRO A 80 -6.31 -1.74 8.37
C PRO A 80 -6.53 -0.44 7.59
N ALA A 81 -6.90 0.65 8.27
CA ALA A 81 -7.09 1.95 7.64
C ALA A 81 -5.78 2.55 7.08
N GLU A 82 -4.63 2.11 7.59
CA GLU A 82 -3.31 2.56 7.15
C GLU A 82 -2.79 1.82 5.91
N LEU A 83 -3.47 0.73 5.50
CA LEU A 83 -3.14 0.01 4.29
C LEU A 83 -3.54 0.82 3.05
N LEU A 84 -2.57 1.05 2.17
CA LEU A 84 -2.74 1.74 0.89
C LEU A 84 -3.17 0.75 -0.20
N PHE A 85 -2.50 -0.41 -0.27
CA PHE A 85 -2.74 -1.44 -1.27
C PHE A 85 -2.78 -2.83 -0.65
N VAL A 86 -3.71 -3.64 -1.13
CA VAL A 86 -3.73 -5.08 -0.90
C VAL A 86 -3.84 -5.78 -2.24
N VAL A 87 -2.89 -6.66 -2.55
CA VAL A 87 -2.78 -7.31 -3.85
C VAL A 87 -2.69 -8.81 -3.67
N HIS A 88 -3.63 -9.56 -4.27
CA HIS A 88 -3.63 -11.02 -4.32
C HIS A 88 -3.01 -11.54 -5.62
N THR A 89 -2.27 -12.63 -5.58
CA THR A 89 -1.63 -13.22 -6.76
C THR A 89 -2.52 -14.27 -7.41
N HIS A 90 -2.89 -14.07 -8.67
CA HIS A 90 -3.61 -15.08 -9.46
C HIS A 90 -2.76 -15.58 -10.62
N ARG A 91 -2.51 -16.90 -10.66
CA ARG A 91 -1.80 -17.55 -11.77
C ARG A 91 -2.57 -17.52 -13.11
N LYS A 92 -3.88 -17.28 -13.08
CA LYS A 92 -4.74 -17.24 -14.29
C LYS A 92 -5.66 -16.01 -14.24
N PRO A 93 -5.95 -15.36 -15.39
CA PRO A 93 -6.77 -14.14 -15.48
C PRO A 93 -8.27 -14.40 -15.29
N ARG A 94 -8.67 -15.00 -14.17
CA ARG A 94 -10.06 -15.35 -13.87
C ARG A 94 -10.85 -14.23 -13.18
N GLY A 95 -10.20 -13.10 -12.86
CA GLY A 95 -10.81 -12.06 -12.05
C GLY A 95 -10.95 -12.45 -10.58
N PHE A 96 -11.71 -11.65 -9.83
CA PHE A 96 -11.99 -11.86 -8.41
C PHE A 96 -12.88 -13.08 -8.19
N SER A 97 -12.40 -14.03 -7.40
CA SER A 97 -13.19 -15.16 -6.92
C SER A 97 -14.17 -14.70 -5.82
N TYR A 98 -15.13 -15.57 -5.49
CA TYR A 98 -16.00 -15.35 -4.32
C TYR A 98 -15.19 -15.17 -3.03
N THR A 99 -14.10 -15.93 -2.87
CA THR A 99 -13.22 -15.84 -1.71
C THR A 99 -12.52 -14.49 -1.64
N ASP A 100 -12.05 -13.94 -2.77
CA ASP A 100 -11.41 -12.63 -2.81
C ASP A 100 -12.38 -11.52 -2.39
N LYS A 101 -13.63 -11.56 -2.91
CA LYS A 101 -14.67 -10.59 -2.55
C LYS A 101 -15.03 -10.68 -1.07
N ARG A 102 -15.19 -11.89 -0.54
CA ARG A 102 -15.47 -12.11 0.89
C ARG A 102 -14.32 -11.64 1.77
N PHE A 103 -13.07 -11.88 1.35
CA PHE A 103 -11.88 -11.39 2.05
C PHE A 103 -11.85 -9.85 2.05
N TYR A 104 -12.01 -9.23 0.88
CA TYR A 104 -12.07 -7.79 0.74
C TYR A 104 -13.18 -7.17 1.59
N GLY A 105 -14.40 -7.69 1.53
CA GLY A 105 -15.53 -7.21 2.32
C GLY A 105 -15.28 -7.28 3.83
N ARG A 106 -14.59 -8.35 4.30
CA ARG A 106 -14.15 -8.43 5.70
C ARG A 106 -13.10 -7.37 6.03
N LEU A 107 -12.10 -7.20 5.17
CA LEU A 107 -11.05 -6.21 5.38
C LEU A 107 -11.63 -4.77 5.44
N VAL A 108 -12.61 -4.46 4.58
CA VAL A 108 -13.36 -3.19 4.62
C VAL A 108 -14.14 -3.05 5.92
N SER A 109 -14.79 -4.11 6.41
CA SER A 109 -15.51 -4.06 7.70
C SER A 109 -14.60 -3.82 8.91
N GLU A 110 -13.29 -4.10 8.77
CA GLU A 110 -12.26 -3.83 9.77
C GLU A 110 -11.61 -2.43 9.60
N GLY A 111 -12.09 -1.63 8.64
CA GLY A 111 -11.66 -0.23 8.45
C GLY A 111 -10.73 0.02 7.26
N PHE A 112 -10.48 -0.96 6.40
CA PHE A 112 -9.67 -0.75 5.20
C PHE A 112 -10.35 0.18 4.18
N VAL A 113 -9.60 1.19 3.73
CA VAL A 113 -10.04 2.21 2.76
C VAL A 113 -9.14 2.30 1.51
N GLY A 114 -8.11 1.46 1.44
CA GLY A 114 -7.17 1.43 0.32
C GLY A 114 -7.71 0.70 -0.93
N ARG A 115 -6.82 0.40 -1.88
CA ARG A 115 -7.19 -0.33 -3.11
C ARG A 115 -6.90 -1.82 -2.98
N PHE A 116 -7.89 -2.64 -3.32
CA PHE A 116 -7.75 -4.08 -3.40
C PHE A 116 -7.63 -4.52 -4.86
N GLY A 117 -6.62 -5.34 -5.16
CA GLY A 117 -6.31 -5.77 -6.52
C GLY A 117 -5.87 -7.21 -6.62
N ILE A 118 -5.84 -7.72 -7.85
CA ILE A 118 -5.24 -8.99 -8.21
C ILE A 118 -4.09 -8.74 -9.18
N TYR A 119 -2.90 -9.24 -8.86
CA TYR A 119 -1.76 -9.29 -9.76
C TYR A 119 -1.73 -10.60 -10.54
N TYR A 120 -1.45 -10.51 -11.83
CA TYR A 120 -1.30 -11.65 -12.74
C TYR A 120 0.15 -11.75 -13.21
N PRO A 121 1.00 -12.57 -12.55
CA PRO A 121 2.44 -12.64 -12.82
C PRO A 121 2.77 -12.91 -14.29
N ALA A 122 2.01 -13.78 -14.95
CA ALA A 122 2.21 -14.13 -16.36
C ALA A 122 2.08 -12.94 -17.33
N SER A 123 1.48 -11.82 -16.89
CA SER A 123 1.22 -10.64 -17.72
C SER A 123 1.72 -9.33 -17.12
N GLY A 124 2.23 -9.32 -15.88
CA GLY A 124 2.60 -8.09 -15.15
C GLY A 124 1.44 -7.15 -14.81
N LYS A 125 0.18 -7.56 -15.03
CA LYS A 125 -0.97 -6.66 -14.91
C LYS A 125 -1.67 -6.80 -13.57
N ILE A 126 -2.18 -5.68 -13.06
CA ILE A 126 -3.07 -5.63 -11.91
C ILE A 126 -4.50 -5.33 -12.37
N LYS A 127 -5.45 -6.10 -11.86
CA LYS A 127 -6.87 -5.77 -11.92
C LYS A 127 -7.33 -5.31 -10.55
N TRP A 128 -7.77 -4.06 -10.46
CA TRP A 128 -8.36 -3.50 -9.25
C TRP A 128 -9.83 -3.92 -9.12
N ILE A 129 -10.31 -4.05 -7.89
CA ILE A 129 -11.74 -4.20 -7.65
C ILE A 129 -12.42 -2.84 -7.88
N GLU A 130 -13.55 -2.84 -8.59
CA GLU A 130 -14.24 -1.61 -8.99
C GLU A 130 -15.62 -1.55 -8.32
N GLY A 131 -15.90 -0.44 -7.61
CA GLY A 131 -17.20 -0.16 -7.02
C GLY A 131 -17.64 -1.12 -5.90
N ASN A 132 -18.97 -1.20 -5.70
CA ASN A 132 -19.61 -2.04 -4.67
C ASN A 132 -19.65 -3.54 -5.05
N GLN A 133 -18.53 -4.12 -5.50
CA GLN A 133 -18.43 -5.54 -5.87
C GLN A 133 -18.16 -6.46 -4.67
N TRP A 134 -18.81 -6.19 -3.54
CA TRP A 134 -18.82 -7.01 -2.34
C TRP A 134 -19.77 -8.20 -2.45
#